data_AF-A0AA88MZJ5-F1
#
_entry.id   AF-A0AA88MZJ5-F1
#
_cell.length_a   1.000
_cell.length_b   1.000
_cell.length_c   1.000
_cell.angle_alpha   90.00
_cell.angle_beta   90.00
_cell.angle_gamma   90.00
#
_symmetry.space_group_name_H-M   'P 1'
#
loop_
_entity.id
_entity.type
_entity.pdbx_description
1 polymer ?
#
loop_
_entity_poly.entity_id
_entity_poly.type
_entity_poly.pdbx_seq_one_letter_code
_entity_poly.pdbx_strand_id
1 'polypeptide(L)'
;MFRSACVRGVFRRLWSTMQWGVFSAAAVSMFTISLVPYTYIEYEANSNLWPGVRRVFDLTDRYQLVNSYGLFRRMTGVGGRPEVVMEGSMDGRNWVEIDFMYKPGNVSTAPPVVIPHQPRLDWQMWFAALGPHTQSPWFSSLVRRLLQGKSDVIKLIQSDETRYPFIKQPPVYIRAHRYKYWFTEPKEDGSLPQRWWRRIYVEEFYPPVRLGDAFLEDVLTQNGLNIKDKPPTRRAPGSWLLRMLQCVGEHVRDVPAHILLWTLFSSAATMCLINCLISHTRPLTHTHNQEQQEETKDVKKEQEEEKEDKEEVTEEVNDEEEEECEEEEVMKTSDESEEED
;
A
#
# COMPACT_ATOMS: atom_id res chain seq x y z
N MET A 1 -37.04 -45.51 25.54
CA MET A 1 -36.45 -44.17 25.80
C MET A 1 -36.13 -43.90 27.26
N PHE A 2 -36.93 -44.35 28.24
CA PHE A 2 -36.70 -44.04 29.67
C PHE A 2 -35.41 -44.62 30.30
N ARG A 3 -34.91 -45.76 29.82
CA ARG A 3 -33.65 -46.36 30.34
C ARG A 3 -32.39 -45.54 30.01
N SER A 4 -32.42 -44.74 28.93
CA SER A 4 -31.28 -43.89 28.56
C SER A 4 -31.20 -42.60 29.39
N ALA A 5 -32.27 -42.20 30.07
CA ALA A 5 -32.31 -40.99 30.90
C ALA A 5 -31.77 -41.21 32.33
N CYS A 6 -31.64 -42.47 32.78
CA CYS A 6 -31.20 -42.81 34.13
C CYS A 6 -29.68 -43.03 34.27
N VAL A 7 -28.90 -42.88 33.20
CA VAL A 7 -27.44 -43.00 33.26
C VAL A 7 -26.85 -41.70 33.81
N ARG A 8 -26.04 -41.79 34.88
CA ARG A 8 -25.39 -40.64 35.52
C ARG A 8 -24.56 -39.88 34.47
N GLY A 9 -24.87 -38.60 34.26
CA GLY A 9 -24.18 -37.75 33.28
C GLY A 9 -24.87 -37.60 31.91
N VAL A 10 -26.05 -38.17 31.68
CA VAL A 10 -26.82 -37.98 30.43
C VAL A 10 -27.17 -36.52 30.16
N PHE A 11 -27.60 -35.77 31.19
CA PHE A 11 -27.87 -34.33 31.05
C PHE A 11 -26.61 -33.54 30.69
N ARG A 12 -25.44 -33.90 31.25
CA ARG A 12 -24.15 -33.28 30.90
C ARG A 12 -23.78 -33.59 29.45
N ARG A 13 -24.00 -34.82 28.98
CA ARG A 13 -23.78 -35.19 27.57
C ARG A 13 -24.74 -34.47 26.63
N LEU A 14 -26.02 -34.38 26.97
CA LEU A 14 -27.02 -33.62 26.20
C LEU A 14 -26.66 -32.13 26.11
N TRP A 15 -26.25 -31.53 27.23
CA TRP A 15 -25.77 -30.15 27.28
C TRP A 15 -24.54 -29.95 26.40
N SER A 16 -23.55 -30.83 26.48
CA SER A 16 -22.37 -30.79 25.60
C SER A 16 -22.73 -30.97 24.12
N THR A 17 -23.67 -31.85 23.77
CA THR A 17 -24.14 -31.99 22.38
C THR A 17 -24.87 -30.74 21.90
N MET A 18 -25.64 -30.07 22.76
CA MET A 18 -26.30 -28.81 22.43
C MET A 18 -25.29 -27.70 22.22
N GLN A 19 -24.30 -27.56 23.11
CA GLN A 19 -23.20 -26.61 22.98
C GLN A 19 -22.45 -26.84 21.67
N TRP A 20 -22.09 -28.08 21.35
CA TRP A 20 -21.42 -28.42 20.11
C TRP A 20 -22.27 -28.06 18.89
N GLY A 21 -23.57 -28.36 18.92
CA GLY A 21 -24.50 -27.95 17.87
C GLY A 21 -24.55 -26.44 17.65
N VAL A 22 -24.55 -25.64 18.72
CA VAL A 22 -24.51 -24.17 18.63
C VAL A 22 -23.20 -23.68 18.02
N PHE A 23 -22.05 -24.16 18.50
CA PHE A 23 -20.74 -23.74 17.98
C PHE A 23 -20.54 -24.19 16.53
N SER A 24 -20.96 -25.40 16.17
CA SER A 24 -20.92 -25.89 14.79
C SER A 24 -21.80 -25.04 13.88
N ALA A 25 -23.03 -24.69 14.32
CA ALA A 25 -23.91 -23.81 13.55
C ALA A 25 -23.31 -22.40 13.38
N ALA A 26 -22.70 -21.85 14.43
CA ALA A 26 -22.02 -20.56 14.36
C ALA A 26 -20.82 -20.59 13.39
N ALA A 27 -19.98 -21.64 13.47
CA ALA A 27 -18.83 -21.80 12.60
C ALA A 27 -19.23 -21.97 11.13
N VAL A 28 -20.24 -22.79 10.84
CA VAL A 28 -20.78 -22.94 9.48
C VAL A 28 -21.39 -21.64 8.99
N SER A 29 -22.09 -20.89 9.84
CA SER A 29 -22.66 -19.59 9.47
C SER A 29 -21.55 -18.58 9.14
N MET A 30 -20.52 -18.48 9.98
CA MET A 30 -19.34 -17.62 9.76
C MET A 30 -18.60 -17.96 8.47
N PHE A 31 -18.38 -19.26 8.23
CA PHE A 31 -17.78 -19.74 6.98
C PHE A 31 -18.67 -19.40 5.77
N THR A 32 -19.99 -19.59 5.90
CA THR A 32 -20.93 -19.33 4.81
C THR A 32 -20.95 -17.85 4.43
N ILE A 33 -21.01 -16.93 5.40
CA ILE A 33 -20.98 -15.49 5.11
C ILE A 33 -19.62 -15.03 4.59
N SER A 34 -18.51 -15.68 4.98
CA SER A 34 -17.16 -15.33 4.49
C SER A 34 -16.94 -15.71 3.01
N LEU A 35 -17.75 -16.61 2.45
CA LEU A 35 -17.71 -16.93 1.01
C LEU A 35 -17.99 -15.70 0.13
N VAL A 36 -18.81 -14.75 0.60
CA VAL A 36 -19.13 -13.53 -0.16
C VAL A 36 -17.88 -12.67 -0.37
N PRO A 37 -17.17 -12.20 0.67
CA PRO A 37 -15.94 -11.43 0.50
C PRO A 37 -14.79 -12.24 -0.11
N TYR A 38 -14.75 -13.55 0.08
CA TYR A 38 -13.71 -14.44 -0.48
C TYR A 38 -13.82 -14.54 -2.01
N THR A 39 -15.04 -14.59 -2.54
CA THR A 39 -15.27 -14.74 -3.98
C THR A 39 -15.20 -13.43 -4.77
N TYR A 40 -14.94 -12.29 -4.14
CA TYR A 40 -14.85 -11.00 -4.86
C TYR A 40 -13.77 -10.92 -5.94
N ILE A 41 -12.77 -11.81 -5.89
CA ILE A 41 -11.71 -11.89 -6.90
C ILE A 41 -12.28 -12.38 -8.24
N GLU A 42 -13.24 -13.32 -8.21
CA GLU A 42 -13.81 -13.94 -9.39
C GLU A 42 -15.31 -13.62 -9.48
N TYR A 43 -15.66 -12.76 -10.45
CA TYR A 43 -17.03 -12.28 -10.59
C TYR A 43 -18.03 -13.42 -10.81
N GLU A 44 -17.67 -14.43 -11.60
CA GLU A 44 -18.55 -15.58 -11.84
C GLU A 44 -18.84 -16.34 -10.55
N ALA A 45 -17.81 -16.68 -9.77
CA ALA A 45 -17.95 -17.35 -8.48
C ALA A 45 -18.82 -16.52 -7.52
N ASN A 46 -18.59 -15.20 -7.43
CA ASN A 46 -19.39 -14.32 -6.58
C ASN A 46 -20.85 -14.21 -7.04
N SER A 47 -21.07 -14.17 -8.36
CA SER A 47 -22.40 -14.06 -8.95
C SER A 47 -23.23 -15.34 -8.76
N ASN A 48 -22.57 -16.50 -8.81
CA ASN A 48 -23.15 -17.84 -8.65
C ASN A 48 -23.44 -18.23 -7.19
N LEU A 49 -22.99 -17.44 -6.20
CA LEU A 49 -23.34 -17.68 -4.80
C LEU A 49 -24.85 -17.68 -4.59
N TRP A 50 -25.33 -18.61 -3.75
CA TRP A 50 -26.74 -18.67 -3.41
C TRP A 50 -27.21 -17.31 -2.86
N PRO A 51 -28.29 -16.71 -3.41
CA PRO A 51 -28.75 -15.39 -2.98
C PRO A 51 -29.04 -15.26 -1.49
N GLY A 52 -29.41 -16.37 -0.83
CA GLY A 52 -29.57 -16.42 0.63
C GLY A 52 -28.30 -16.07 1.38
N VAL A 53 -27.14 -16.55 0.94
CA VAL A 53 -25.83 -16.24 1.56
C VAL A 53 -25.51 -14.76 1.45
N ARG A 54 -25.73 -14.16 0.28
CA ARG A 54 -25.52 -12.72 0.06
C ARG A 54 -26.43 -11.87 0.96
N ARG A 55 -27.71 -12.24 1.07
CA ARG A 55 -28.65 -11.55 1.96
C ARG A 55 -28.23 -11.65 3.43
N VAL A 56 -27.78 -12.82 3.89
CA VAL A 56 -27.29 -12.99 5.27
C VAL A 56 -26.04 -12.15 5.50
N PHE A 57 -25.09 -12.16 4.55
CA PHE A 57 -23.92 -11.29 4.60
C PHE A 57 -24.32 -9.82 4.72
N ASP A 58 -25.21 -9.32 3.86
CA ASP A 58 -25.68 -7.92 3.88
C ASP A 58 -26.34 -7.53 5.22
N LEU A 59 -27.11 -8.45 5.83
CA LEU A 59 -27.70 -8.23 7.16
C LEU A 59 -26.64 -8.16 8.27
N THR A 60 -25.54 -8.88 8.11
CA THR A 60 -24.44 -8.95 9.09
C THR A 60 -23.32 -7.93 8.83
N ASP A 61 -23.31 -7.25 7.68
CA ASP A 61 -22.22 -6.38 7.24
C ASP A 61 -21.95 -5.23 8.23
N ARG A 62 -23.00 -4.68 8.87
CA ARG A 62 -22.88 -3.65 9.91
C ARG A 62 -22.01 -4.05 11.11
N TYR A 63 -21.89 -5.35 11.37
CA TYR A 63 -21.10 -5.90 12.49
C TYR A 63 -19.68 -6.26 12.07
N GLN A 64 -19.35 -6.17 10.77
CA GLN A 64 -18.03 -6.45 10.20
C GLN A 64 -17.47 -7.81 10.64
N LEU A 65 -18.35 -8.82 10.79
CA LEU A 65 -17.99 -10.18 11.25
C LEU A 65 -17.02 -10.87 10.27
N VAL A 66 -17.15 -10.58 8.98
CA VAL A 66 -16.29 -11.08 7.92
C VAL A 66 -15.95 -9.94 6.97
N ASN A 67 -14.68 -9.90 6.54
CA ASN A 67 -14.15 -8.83 5.70
C ASN A 67 -13.32 -9.41 4.57
N SER A 68 -13.28 -8.69 3.44
CA SER A 68 -12.23 -8.94 2.44
C SER A 68 -10.97 -8.20 2.86
N TYR A 69 -9.86 -8.92 2.98
CA TYR A 69 -8.55 -8.34 3.26
C TYR A 69 -7.80 -8.11 1.95
N GLY A 70 -7.36 -6.87 1.71
CA GLY A 70 -6.55 -6.52 0.54
C GLY A 70 -6.68 -5.04 0.18
N LEU A 71 -5.56 -4.42 -0.17
CA LEU A 71 -5.49 -3.00 -0.55
C LEU A 71 -6.38 -2.69 -1.77
N PHE A 72 -6.56 -3.66 -2.67
CA PHE A 72 -7.45 -3.59 -3.85
C PHE A 72 -8.33 -4.83 -3.94
N ARG A 73 -9.11 -5.10 -2.89
CA ARG A 73 -9.98 -6.30 -2.75
C ARG A 73 -10.94 -6.55 -3.92
N ARG A 74 -11.34 -5.50 -4.62
CA ARG A 74 -12.12 -5.56 -5.86
C ARG A 74 -11.35 -4.77 -6.90
N MET A 75 -10.64 -5.49 -7.77
CA MET A 75 -9.96 -4.86 -8.88
C MET A 75 -10.99 -4.31 -9.87
N THR A 76 -10.90 -3.03 -10.18
CA THR A 76 -11.69 -2.42 -11.26
C THR A 76 -11.10 -2.87 -12.59
N GLY A 77 -11.89 -3.54 -13.43
CA GLY A 77 -11.38 -4.04 -14.71
C GLY A 77 -12.02 -5.33 -15.21
N VAL A 78 -12.77 -6.03 -14.38
CA VAL A 78 -13.46 -7.29 -14.74
C VAL A 78 -14.44 -7.13 -15.92
N GLY A 79 -14.90 -5.91 -16.17
CA GLY A 79 -15.69 -5.57 -17.37
C GLY A 79 -14.96 -4.64 -18.34
N GLY A 80 -13.65 -4.45 -18.21
CA GLY A 80 -12.83 -3.44 -18.89
C GLY A 80 -12.38 -2.32 -17.97
N ARG A 81 -11.14 -1.84 -18.15
CA ARG A 81 -10.50 -0.80 -17.33
C ARG A 81 -10.97 0.58 -17.80
N PRO A 82 -11.62 1.39 -16.94
CA PRO A 82 -11.95 2.76 -17.30
C PRO A 82 -10.69 3.60 -17.36
N GLU A 83 -10.58 4.45 -18.37
CA GLU A 83 -9.43 5.33 -18.59
C GLU A 83 -9.90 6.70 -19.05
N VAL A 84 -9.34 7.74 -18.43
CA VAL A 84 -9.51 9.12 -18.90
C VAL A 84 -8.43 9.40 -19.95
N VAL A 85 -8.88 9.79 -21.14
CA VAL A 85 -8.05 10.20 -22.27
C VAL A 85 -8.17 11.71 -22.40
N MET A 86 -7.04 12.42 -22.27
CA MET A 86 -6.98 13.87 -22.42
C MET A 86 -6.66 14.22 -23.87
N GLU A 87 -7.29 15.26 -24.38
CA GLU A 87 -7.05 15.78 -25.71
C GLU A 87 -6.77 17.28 -25.63
N GLY A 88 -5.76 17.73 -26.38
CA GLY A 88 -5.46 19.15 -26.58
C GLY A 88 -5.89 19.61 -27.97
N SER A 89 -6.13 20.90 -28.11
CA SER A 89 -6.42 21.54 -29.41
C SER A 89 -5.92 22.98 -29.47
N MET A 90 -5.52 23.41 -30.66
CA MET A 90 -5.16 24.81 -30.94
C MET A 90 -6.36 25.66 -31.39
N ASP A 91 -7.37 25.03 -31.99
CA ASP A 91 -8.49 25.70 -32.67
C ASP A 91 -9.87 25.30 -32.12
N GLY A 92 -9.92 24.32 -31.20
CA GLY A 92 -11.15 23.75 -30.64
C GLY A 92 -11.87 22.78 -31.59
N ARG A 93 -11.30 22.49 -32.76
CA ARG A 93 -11.90 21.63 -33.80
C ARG A 93 -11.09 20.37 -34.01
N ASN A 94 -9.77 20.52 -34.15
CA ASN A 94 -8.82 19.43 -34.32
C ASN A 94 -8.25 19.06 -32.96
N TRP A 95 -8.56 17.85 -32.49
CA TRP A 95 -8.17 17.37 -31.17
C TRP A 95 -7.11 16.29 -31.29
N VAL A 96 -6.05 16.40 -30.48
CA VAL A 96 -4.93 15.44 -30.45
C VAL A 96 -4.83 14.87 -29.04
N GLU A 97 -4.83 13.54 -28.95
CA GLU A 97 -4.67 12.83 -27.69
C GLU A 97 -3.29 13.08 -27.07
N ILE A 98 -3.28 13.29 -25.76
CA ILE A 98 -2.07 13.42 -24.96
C ILE A 98 -1.78 12.04 -24.36
N ASP A 99 -0.80 11.35 -24.93
CA ASP A 99 -0.37 10.03 -24.48
C ASP A 99 0.46 10.12 -23.19
N PHE A 100 0.10 9.28 -22.22
CA PHE A 100 0.82 9.12 -20.95
C PHE A 100 1.85 7.98 -21.06
N MET A 101 2.89 8.02 -20.22
CA MET A 101 3.97 7.04 -20.25
C MET A 101 3.56 5.60 -19.89
N TYR A 102 2.68 5.42 -18.90
CA TYR A 102 2.54 4.12 -18.24
C TYR A 102 1.11 3.57 -18.18
N LYS A 103 0.10 4.45 -18.18
CA LYS A 103 -1.31 4.01 -18.31
C LYS A 103 -1.69 3.69 -19.76
N PRO A 104 -2.76 2.90 -19.99
CA PRO A 104 -3.29 2.70 -21.33
C PRO A 104 -3.69 4.03 -22.00
N GLY A 105 -3.42 4.12 -23.30
CA GLY A 105 -3.66 5.29 -24.14
C GLY A 105 -3.79 4.83 -25.59
N ASN A 106 -2.75 5.05 -26.38
CA ASN A 106 -2.62 4.48 -27.72
C ASN A 106 -2.87 2.97 -27.76
N VAL A 107 -3.82 2.55 -28.61
CA VAL A 107 -4.28 1.15 -28.73
C VAL A 107 -3.22 0.20 -29.30
N SER A 108 -2.21 0.72 -29.97
CA SER A 108 -1.11 -0.05 -30.57
C SER A 108 0.10 -0.19 -29.64
N THR A 109 0.10 0.45 -28.48
CA THR A 109 1.24 0.44 -27.55
C THR A 109 1.08 -0.67 -26.52
N ALA A 110 2.10 -1.52 -26.39
CA ALA A 110 2.16 -2.55 -25.35
C ALA A 110 2.22 -1.91 -23.95
N PRO A 111 1.56 -2.49 -22.92
CA PRO A 111 1.78 -2.04 -21.56
C PRO A 111 3.25 -2.20 -21.14
N PRO A 112 3.86 -1.16 -20.54
CA PRO A 112 5.24 -1.23 -20.10
C PRO A 112 5.39 -2.04 -18.81
N VAL A 113 6.55 -2.66 -18.63
CA VAL A 113 6.95 -3.27 -17.35
C VAL A 113 7.63 -2.19 -16.51
N VAL A 114 6.90 -1.66 -15.52
CA VAL A 114 7.34 -0.48 -14.75
C VAL A 114 7.82 -0.80 -13.36
N ILE A 115 7.53 -2.00 -12.83
CA ILE A 115 8.01 -2.42 -11.50
C ILE A 115 9.53 -2.27 -11.45
N PRO A 116 10.10 -1.68 -10.39
CA PRO A 116 9.48 -1.27 -9.12
C PRO A 116 9.03 0.20 -9.07
N HIS A 117 9.06 0.92 -10.20
CA HIS A 117 8.53 2.28 -10.29
C HIS A 117 7.01 2.28 -10.10
N GLN A 118 6.52 3.21 -9.27
CA GLN A 118 5.09 3.46 -9.06
C GLN A 118 4.73 4.81 -9.68
N PRO A 119 4.22 4.86 -10.92
CA PRO A 119 3.92 6.11 -11.60
C PRO A 119 2.73 6.81 -10.96
N ARG A 120 3.01 7.83 -10.15
CA ARG A 120 2.01 8.48 -9.28
C ARG A 120 0.90 9.17 -10.06
N LEU A 121 1.23 9.85 -11.16
CA LEU A 121 0.22 10.54 -11.97
C LEU A 121 -0.69 9.56 -12.70
N ASP A 122 -0.13 8.59 -13.42
CA ASP A 122 -0.87 7.53 -14.12
C ASP A 122 -1.77 6.74 -13.16
N TRP A 123 -1.29 6.50 -11.93
CA TRP A 123 -2.07 5.88 -10.87
C TRP A 123 -3.24 6.75 -10.39
N GLN A 124 -3.01 8.06 -10.21
CA GLN A 124 -4.08 9.01 -9.87
C GLN A 124 -5.12 9.11 -11.01
N MET A 125 -4.68 9.07 -12.27
CA MET A 125 -5.56 9.04 -13.45
C MET A 125 -6.48 7.81 -13.46
N TRP A 126 -5.98 6.64 -13.03
CA TRP A 126 -6.81 5.45 -12.87
C TRP A 126 -7.92 5.67 -11.85
N PHE A 127 -7.63 6.25 -10.68
CA PHE A 127 -8.66 6.59 -9.70
C PHE A 127 -9.65 7.64 -10.22
N ALA A 128 -9.16 8.68 -10.92
CA ALA A 128 -10.03 9.70 -11.51
C ALA A 128 -11.05 9.09 -12.48
N ALA A 129 -10.66 8.05 -13.23
CA ALA A 129 -11.55 7.37 -14.17
C ALA A 129 -12.72 6.60 -13.49
N LEU A 130 -12.62 6.30 -12.19
CA LEU A 130 -13.64 5.53 -11.45
C LEU A 130 -14.88 6.35 -11.09
N GLY A 131 -14.77 7.68 -11.07
CA GLY A 131 -15.84 8.59 -10.70
C GLY A 131 -16.01 9.74 -11.69
N PRO A 132 -16.91 10.70 -11.41
CA PRO A 132 -16.97 11.97 -12.13
C PRO A 132 -15.76 12.86 -11.80
N HIS A 133 -15.43 13.80 -12.69
CA HIS A 133 -14.30 14.71 -12.50
C HIS A 133 -14.37 15.53 -11.20
N THR A 134 -15.57 15.79 -10.68
CA THR A 134 -15.80 16.54 -9.43
C THR A 134 -15.21 15.86 -8.20
N GLN A 135 -15.01 14.54 -8.22
CA GLN A 135 -14.33 13.79 -7.14
C GLN A 135 -12.80 13.89 -7.23
N SER A 136 -12.25 14.43 -8.31
CA SER A 136 -10.81 14.56 -8.56
C SER A 136 -10.43 16.02 -8.88
N PRO A 137 -10.59 16.96 -7.93
CA PRO A 137 -10.36 18.40 -8.20
C PRO A 137 -8.92 18.73 -8.61
N TRP A 138 -7.95 17.88 -8.25
CA TRP A 138 -6.57 17.99 -8.70
C TRP A 138 -6.45 17.91 -10.24
N PHE A 139 -7.38 17.24 -10.92
CA PHE A 139 -7.42 17.12 -12.38
C PHE A 139 -7.59 18.49 -13.05
N SER A 140 -8.46 19.36 -12.51
CA SER A 140 -8.61 20.73 -13.02
C SER A 140 -7.32 21.55 -12.86
N SER A 141 -6.57 21.32 -11.77
CA SER A 141 -5.24 21.93 -11.61
C SER A 141 -4.23 21.38 -12.63
N LEU A 142 -4.26 20.08 -12.94
CA LEU A 142 -3.47 19.48 -14.00
C LEU A 142 -3.79 20.16 -15.35
N VAL A 143 -5.07 20.22 -15.73
CA VAL A 143 -5.54 20.85 -16.97
C VAL A 143 -5.06 22.30 -17.09
N ARG A 144 -5.24 23.11 -16.04
CA ARG A 144 -4.74 24.49 -16.01
C ARG A 144 -3.24 24.58 -16.25
N ARG A 145 -2.43 23.72 -15.63
CA ARG A 145 -0.97 23.75 -15.77
C ARG A 145 -0.50 23.31 -17.15
N LEU A 146 -1.23 22.40 -17.80
CA LEU A 146 -0.99 22.00 -19.18
C LEU A 146 -1.34 23.12 -20.17
N LEU A 147 -2.48 23.78 -19.98
CA LEU A 147 -2.87 24.96 -20.77
C LEU A 147 -1.85 26.10 -20.62
N GLN A 148 -1.19 26.21 -19.46
CA GLN A 148 -0.09 27.17 -19.22
C GLN A 148 1.26 26.74 -19.83
N GLY A 149 1.37 25.52 -20.38
CA GLY A 149 2.63 24.98 -20.91
C GLY A 149 3.71 24.76 -19.85
N LYS A 150 3.35 24.41 -18.61
CA LYS A 150 4.35 24.21 -17.55
C LYS A 150 5.15 22.92 -17.80
N SER A 151 6.43 23.07 -18.15
CA SER A 151 7.35 21.96 -18.43
C SER A 151 7.39 20.92 -17.30
N ASP A 152 7.47 21.34 -16.03
CA ASP A 152 7.48 20.40 -14.89
C ASP A 152 6.25 19.46 -14.87
N VAL A 153 5.09 19.92 -15.35
CA VAL A 153 3.86 19.12 -15.41
C VAL A 153 3.81 18.26 -16.67
N ILE A 154 4.28 18.79 -17.80
CA ILE A 154 4.42 18.01 -19.04
C ILE A 154 5.33 16.81 -18.81
N LYS A 155 6.45 17.00 -18.11
CA LYS A 155 7.40 15.93 -17.75
C LYS A 155 6.81 14.84 -16.84
N LEU A 156 5.73 15.12 -16.11
CA LEU A 156 5.00 14.08 -15.36
C LEU A 156 4.19 13.16 -16.27
N ILE A 157 3.70 13.68 -17.40
CA ILE A 157 2.94 12.92 -18.41
C ILE A 157 3.89 12.19 -19.35
N GLN A 158 4.95 12.88 -19.76
CA GLN A 158 5.89 12.41 -20.76
C GLN A 158 7.30 12.95 -20.48
N SER A 159 8.23 12.06 -20.08
CA SER A 159 9.65 12.42 -19.90
C SER A 159 10.35 12.69 -21.23
N ASP A 160 9.97 12.00 -22.30
CA ASP A 160 10.47 12.28 -23.65
C ASP A 160 9.61 13.37 -24.31
N GLU A 161 10.05 14.61 -24.12
CA GLU A 161 9.43 15.83 -24.62
C GLU A 161 9.08 15.79 -26.12
N THR A 162 9.82 15.02 -26.94
CA THR A 162 9.53 14.89 -28.39
C THR A 162 8.22 14.17 -28.70
N ARG A 163 7.74 13.32 -27.77
CA ARG A 163 6.46 12.61 -27.89
C ARG A 163 5.27 13.44 -27.43
N TYR A 164 5.49 14.59 -26.81
CA TYR A 164 4.41 15.47 -26.38
C TYR A 164 3.91 16.34 -27.55
N PRO A 165 2.63 16.22 -27.99
CA PRO A 165 2.15 16.88 -29.22
C PRO A 165 2.23 18.41 -29.20
N PHE A 166 2.22 19.00 -28.00
CA PHE A 166 2.13 20.45 -27.77
C PHE A 166 3.43 21.04 -27.22
N ILE A 167 4.58 20.48 -27.61
CA ILE A 167 5.88 20.96 -27.12
C ILE A 167 6.23 22.37 -27.64
N LYS A 168 5.92 22.67 -28.90
CA LYS A 168 6.25 23.98 -29.50
C LYS A 168 5.43 25.12 -28.91
N GLN A 169 4.17 24.83 -28.60
CA GLN A 169 3.21 25.79 -28.05
C GLN A 169 2.15 25.02 -27.26
N PRO A 170 1.76 25.53 -26.07
CA PRO A 170 0.74 24.88 -25.27
C PRO A 170 -0.61 24.85 -26.00
N PRO A 171 -1.46 23.84 -25.72
CA PRO A 171 -2.80 23.79 -26.29
C PRO A 171 -3.65 24.97 -25.78
N VAL A 172 -4.50 25.51 -26.66
CA VAL A 172 -5.45 26.58 -26.29
C VAL A 172 -6.66 25.99 -25.56
N TYR A 173 -7.04 24.77 -25.95
CA TYR A 173 -8.16 24.03 -25.38
C TYR A 173 -7.69 22.66 -24.90
N ILE A 174 -8.23 22.21 -23.78
CA ILE A 174 -8.11 20.83 -23.31
C ILE A 174 -9.51 20.30 -22.98
N ARG A 175 -9.77 19.06 -23.35
CA ARG A 175 -10.94 18.28 -22.94
C ARG A 175 -10.51 16.89 -22.50
N ALA A 176 -11.41 16.13 -21.89
CA ALA A 176 -11.13 14.74 -21.58
C ALA A 176 -12.36 13.85 -21.72
N HIS A 177 -12.13 12.65 -22.20
CA HIS A 177 -13.15 11.63 -22.44
C HIS A 177 -12.86 10.39 -21.61
N ARG A 178 -13.91 9.72 -21.15
CA ARG A 178 -13.79 8.43 -20.48
C ARG A 178 -14.02 7.32 -21.49
N TYR A 179 -13.06 6.42 -21.55
CA TYR A 179 -13.11 5.21 -22.36
C TYR A 179 -13.05 3.98 -21.45
N LYS A 180 -13.46 2.84 -21.99
CA LYS A 180 -13.24 1.54 -21.37
C LYS A 180 -12.29 0.73 -22.24
N TYR A 181 -11.23 0.20 -21.65
CA TYR A 181 -10.16 -0.52 -22.33
C TYR A 181 -10.17 -2.01 -21.96
N TRP A 182 -9.84 -2.85 -22.95
CA TRP A 182 -9.55 -4.27 -22.77
C TRP A 182 -8.33 -4.62 -23.60
N PHE A 183 -7.66 -5.71 -23.23
CA PHE A 183 -6.73 -6.36 -24.14
C PHE A 183 -7.47 -6.82 -25.39
N THR A 184 -6.81 -6.69 -26.53
CA THR A 184 -7.30 -7.31 -27.76
C THR A 184 -7.20 -8.82 -27.63
N GLU A 185 -8.26 -9.53 -28.01
CA GLU A 185 -8.27 -10.98 -28.00
C GLU A 185 -7.36 -11.52 -29.13
N PRO A 186 -6.61 -12.61 -28.89
CA PRO A 186 -5.87 -13.28 -29.96
C PRO A 186 -6.83 -13.70 -31.07
N LYS A 187 -6.35 -13.70 -32.32
CA LYS A 187 -7.14 -14.25 -33.42
C LYS A 187 -7.19 -15.78 -33.32
N GLU A 188 -8.26 -16.38 -33.84
CA GLU A 188 -8.45 -17.84 -33.86
C GLU A 188 -7.33 -18.58 -34.61
N ASP A 189 -6.65 -17.89 -35.53
CA ASP A 189 -5.50 -18.39 -36.29
C ASP A 189 -4.18 -18.41 -35.49
N GLY A 190 -4.19 -17.97 -34.22
CA GLY A 190 -3.02 -17.89 -33.35
C GLY A 190 -2.07 -16.71 -33.64
N SER A 191 -2.40 -15.85 -34.61
CA SER A 191 -1.61 -14.66 -34.89
C SER A 191 -1.81 -13.57 -33.83
N LEU A 192 -0.72 -12.87 -33.50
CA LEU A 192 -0.75 -11.77 -32.53
C LEU A 192 -1.57 -10.59 -33.10
N PRO A 193 -2.43 -9.95 -32.30
CA PRO A 193 -3.20 -8.80 -32.75
C PRO A 193 -2.28 -7.61 -33.05
N GLN A 194 -2.61 -6.84 -34.09
CA GLN A 194 -1.87 -5.61 -34.45
C GLN A 194 -1.99 -4.51 -33.39
N ARG A 195 -3.07 -4.53 -32.59
CA ARG A 195 -3.32 -3.60 -31.48
C ARG A 195 -3.29 -4.36 -30.17
N TRP A 196 -2.64 -3.80 -29.16
CA TRP A 196 -2.63 -4.34 -27.81
C TRP A 196 -3.97 -4.14 -27.09
N TRP A 197 -4.68 -3.07 -27.45
CA TRP A 197 -5.92 -2.69 -26.78
C TRP A 197 -7.07 -2.51 -27.74
N ARG A 198 -8.27 -2.82 -27.24
CA ARG A 198 -9.54 -2.34 -27.76
C ARG A 198 -10.15 -1.38 -26.76
N ARG A 199 -10.75 -0.29 -27.25
CA ARG A 199 -11.42 0.70 -26.40
C ARG A 199 -12.78 1.09 -26.96
N ILE A 200 -13.71 1.43 -26.07
CA ILE A 200 -14.99 2.04 -26.42
C ILE A 200 -15.14 3.36 -25.69
N TYR A 201 -15.69 4.36 -26.36
CA TYR A 201 -16.09 5.61 -25.73
C TYR A 201 -17.25 5.35 -24.77
N VAL A 202 -17.21 5.98 -23.60
CA VAL A 202 -18.27 5.89 -22.59
C VAL A 202 -19.00 7.22 -22.51
N GLU A 203 -18.28 8.28 -22.16
CA GLU A 203 -18.86 9.62 -21.95
C GLU A 203 -17.77 10.70 -21.95
N GLU A 204 -18.22 11.96 -21.98
CA GLU A 204 -17.36 13.10 -21.70
C GLU A 204 -17.03 13.11 -20.20
N PHE A 205 -15.73 13.12 -19.89
CA PHE A 205 -15.26 13.18 -18.50
C PHE A 205 -15.08 14.62 -18.03
N TYR A 206 -14.54 15.47 -18.90
CA TYR A 206 -14.23 16.87 -18.62
C TYR A 206 -14.52 17.73 -19.87
N PRO A 207 -15.27 18.83 -19.72
CA PRO A 207 -15.66 19.66 -20.86
C PRO A 207 -14.44 20.36 -21.50
N PRO A 208 -14.57 20.83 -22.76
CA PRO A 208 -13.53 21.61 -23.39
C PRO A 208 -13.37 22.97 -22.71
N VAL A 209 -12.21 23.20 -22.11
CA VAL A 209 -11.88 24.44 -21.38
C VAL A 209 -10.65 25.13 -21.96
N ARG A 210 -10.53 26.42 -21.69
CA ARG A 210 -9.36 27.26 -22.02
C ARG A 210 -8.90 28.06 -20.81
N LEU A 211 -7.75 28.72 -20.91
CA LEU A 211 -7.31 29.64 -19.85
C LEU A 211 -8.30 30.80 -19.69
N GLY A 212 -8.66 31.09 -18.43
CA GLY A 212 -9.63 32.12 -18.08
C GLY A 212 -11.10 31.72 -18.28
N ASP A 213 -11.38 30.44 -18.55
CA ASP A 213 -12.73 29.92 -18.60
C ASP A 213 -13.37 29.90 -17.20
N ALA A 214 -14.63 30.32 -17.10
CA ALA A 214 -15.34 30.49 -15.84
C ALA A 214 -15.50 29.15 -15.11
N PHE A 215 -15.82 28.08 -15.84
CA PHE A 215 -15.95 26.73 -15.28
C PHE A 215 -14.64 26.27 -14.63
N LEU A 216 -13.51 26.44 -15.31
CA LEU A 216 -12.21 26.03 -14.81
C LEU A 216 -11.82 26.82 -13.55
N GLU A 217 -12.00 28.14 -13.56
CA GLU A 217 -11.67 28.99 -12.42
C GLU A 217 -12.60 28.76 -11.21
N ASP A 218 -13.88 28.48 -11.44
CA ASP A 218 -14.85 28.15 -10.40
C ASP A 218 -14.47 26.86 -9.67
N VAL A 219 -14.21 25.77 -10.41
CA VAL A 219 -13.78 24.48 -9.83
C VAL A 219 -12.48 24.65 -9.03
N LEU A 220 -11.52 25.43 -9.55
CA LEU A 220 -10.26 25.67 -8.85
C LEU A 220 -10.44 26.49 -7.57
N THR A 221 -11.34 27.45 -7.57
CA THR A 221 -11.60 28.33 -6.43
C THR A 221 -12.37 27.59 -5.34
N GLN A 222 -13.42 26.86 -5.70
CA GLN A 222 -14.21 26.04 -4.76
C GLN A 222 -13.36 25.01 -4.02
N ASN A 223 -12.31 24.49 -4.66
CA ASN A 223 -11.42 23.48 -4.08
C ASN A 223 -10.13 24.07 -3.46
N GLY A 224 -9.99 25.40 -3.36
CA GLY A 224 -8.80 26.03 -2.77
C GLY A 224 -7.50 25.77 -3.56
N LEU A 225 -7.62 25.51 -4.87
CA LEU A 225 -6.51 25.22 -5.77
C LEU A 225 -6.06 26.44 -6.59
N ASN A 226 -6.59 27.63 -6.29
CA ASN A 226 -6.18 28.82 -7.01
C ASN A 226 -4.78 29.28 -6.60
N ILE A 227 -3.87 29.36 -7.59
CA ILE A 227 -2.47 29.74 -7.38
C ILE A 227 -2.34 31.19 -6.92
N LYS A 228 -3.31 32.06 -7.26
CA LYS A 228 -3.29 33.47 -6.84
C LYS A 228 -3.28 33.64 -5.32
N ASP A 229 -3.81 32.66 -4.60
CA ASP A 229 -3.97 32.71 -3.15
C ASP A 229 -2.81 32.09 -2.39
N LYS A 230 -1.86 31.43 -3.08
CA LYS A 230 -0.69 30.82 -2.43
C LYS A 230 0.49 31.80 -2.44
N PRO A 231 0.99 32.23 -1.25
CA PRO A 231 2.23 32.99 -1.21
C PRO A 231 3.34 32.15 -1.87
N PRO A 232 4.31 32.79 -2.55
CA PRO A 232 5.41 32.08 -3.16
C PRO A 232 6.07 31.21 -2.09
N THR A 233 6.15 29.90 -2.34
CA THR A 233 6.78 28.96 -1.42
C THR A 233 8.18 29.49 -1.12
N ARG A 234 8.43 29.82 0.14
CA ARG A 234 9.70 30.40 0.60
C ARG A 234 10.79 29.35 0.35
N ARG A 235 11.46 29.45 -0.80
CA ARG A 235 12.60 28.58 -1.11
C ARG A 235 13.66 28.84 -0.05
N ALA A 236 14.01 27.82 0.72
CA ALA A 236 15.11 27.90 1.67
C ALA A 236 16.37 28.33 0.90
N PRO A 237 17.17 29.27 1.44
CA PRO A 237 18.33 29.78 0.74
C PRO A 237 19.36 28.66 0.55
N GLY A 238 19.69 28.37 -0.71
CA GLY A 238 21.03 28.02 -1.18
C GLY A 238 21.80 26.90 -0.47
N SER A 239 21.17 25.94 0.21
CA SER A 239 21.94 24.81 0.76
C SER A 239 22.60 24.04 -0.38
N TRP A 240 23.89 23.74 -0.23
CA TRP A 240 24.66 23.01 -1.25
C TRP A 240 23.99 21.67 -1.60
N LEU A 241 23.34 21.04 -0.62
CA LEU A 241 22.56 19.81 -0.80
C LEU A 241 21.39 20.03 -1.76
N LEU A 242 20.65 21.13 -1.65
CA LEU A 242 19.55 21.44 -2.56
C LEU A 242 20.06 21.63 -4.00
N ARG A 243 21.21 22.30 -4.16
CA ARG A 243 21.86 22.47 -5.48
C ARG A 243 22.34 21.15 -6.06
N MET A 244 22.91 20.27 -5.23
CA MET A 244 23.31 18.93 -5.62
C MET A 244 22.08 18.11 -6.05
N LEU A 245 21.02 18.08 -5.24
CA LEU A 245 19.77 17.39 -5.56
C LEU A 245 19.10 17.94 -6.83
N GLN A 246 19.16 19.26 -7.05
CA GLN A 246 18.67 19.87 -8.29
C GLN A 246 19.50 19.46 -9.50
N CYS A 247 20.83 19.48 -9.39
CA CYS A 247 21.73 19.07 -10.46
C CYS A 247 21.55 17.58 -10.81
N VAL A 248 21.52 16.71 -9.80
CA VAL A 248 21.22 15.29 -9.97
C VAL A 248 19.83 15.10 -10.56
N GLY A 249 18.84 15.84 -10.05
CA GLY A 249 17.48 15.82 -10.55
C GLY A 249 17.37 16.21 -12.02
N GLU A 250 18.09 17.25 -12.46
CA GLU A 250 18.14 17.67 -13.87
C GLU A 250 18.74 16.60 -14.77
N HIS A 251 19.82 15.95 -14.34
CA HIS A 251 20.44 14.89 -15.12
C HIS A 251 19.61 13.60 -15.18
N VAL A 252 18.94 13.26 -14.08
CA VAL A 252 18.13 12.04 -13.96
C VAL A 252 16.74 12.21 -14.60
N ARG A 253 16.24 13.44 -14.73
CA ARG A 253 14.89 13.75 -15.27
C ARG A 253 14.65 13.21 -16.68
N ASP A 254 15.70 13.12 -17.50
CA ASP A 254 15.57 12.68 -18.89
C ASP A 254 15.66 11.14 -19.01
N VAL A 255 15.99 10.44 -17.92
CA VAL A 255 16.01 8.97 -17.86
C VAL A 255 14.66 8.47 -17.34
N PRO A 256 13.99 7.51 -18.03
CA PRO A 256 12.79 6.88 -17.51
C PRO A 256 13.04 6.26 -16.14
N ALA A 257 12.20 6.60 -15.16
CA ALA A 257 12.43 6.23 -13.75
C ALA A 257 12.55 4.72 -13.53
N HIS A 258 11.83 3.90 -14.29
CA HIS A 258 11.92 2.44 -14.19
C HIS A 258 13.29 1.90 -14.65
N ILE A 259 13.89 2.48 -15.69
CA ILE A 259 15.22 2.09 -16.15
C ILE A 259 16.25 2.44 -15.07
N LEU A 260 16.17 3.63 -14.50
CA LEU A 260 17.04 4.03 -13.40
C LEU A 260 16.97 3.04 -12.23
N LEU A 261 15.76 2.68 -11.80
CA LEU A 261 15.59 1.72 -10.71
C LEU A 261 16.18 0.35 -11.07
N TRP A 262 15.90 -0.18 -12.25
CA TRP A 262 16.49 -1.45 -12.70
C TRP A 262 18.01 -1.39 -12.74
N THR A 263 18.61 -0.31 -13.23
CA THR A 263 20.07 -0.17 -13.24
C THR A 263 20.65 -0.17 -11.82
N LEU A 264 19.98 0.49 -10.87
CA LEU A 264 20.38 0.46 -9.46
C LEU A 264 20.25 -0.95 -8.87
N PHE A 265 19.11 -1.63 -9.06
CA PHE A 265 18.92 -3.00 -8.58
C PHE A 265 19.91 -3.97 -9.19
N SER A 266 20.13 -3.91 -10.50
CA SER A 266 21.11 -4.75 -11.20
C SER A 266 22.53 -4.46 -10.72
N SER A 267 22.90 -3.19 -10.49
CA SER A 267 24.22 -2.84 -9.97
C SER A 267 24.46 -3.35 -8.54
N ALA A 268 23.45 -3.26 -7.67
CA ALA A 268 23.54 -3.80 -6.32
C ALA A 268 23.64 -5.34 -6.36
N ALA A 269 22.82 -5.98 -7.20
CA ALA A 269 22.85 -7.43 -7.38
C ALA A 269 24.21 -7.91 -7.90
N THR A 270 24.81 -7.24 -8.89
CA THR A 270 26.13 -7.60 -9.39
C THR A 270 27.23 -7.39 -8.34
N MET A 271 27.17 -6.30 -7.56
CA MET A 271 28.10 -6.10 -6.44
C MET A 271 27.98 -7.21 -5.38
N CYS A 272 26.75 -7.59 -5.01
CA CYS A 272 26.51 -8.71 -4.09
C CYS A 272 27.05 -10.03 -4.66
N LEU A 273 26.79 -10.32 -5.94
CA LEU A 273 27.29 -11.53 -6.61
C LEU A 273 28.83 -11.56 -6.65
N ILE A 274 29.47 -10.45 -7.01
CA ILE A 274 30.93 -10.34 -7.02
C ILE A 274 31.49 -10.56 -5.60
N ASN A 275 30.88 -9.95 -4.58
CA ASN A 275 31.31 -10.14 -3.19
C ASN A 275 31.15 -11.60 -2.74
N CYS A 276 30.05 -12.26 -3.07
CA CYS A 276 29.82 -13.68 -2.77
C CYS A 276 30.84 -14.59 -3.47
N LEU A 277 31.17 -14.29 -4.73
CA LEU A 277 32.19 -15.05 -5.48
C LEU A 277 33.58 -14.83 -4.87
N ILE A 278 33.95 -13.58 -4.53
CA ILE A 278 35.23 -13.27 -3.88
C ILE A 278 35.32 -13.94 -2.50
N SER A 279 34.25 -13.93 -1.70
CA SER A 279 34.24 -14.59 -0.39
C SER A 279 34.39 -16.11 -0.48
N HIS A 280 33.82 -16.73 -1.52
CA HIS A 280 34.02 -18.17 -1.78
C HIS A 280 35.41 -18.53 -2.30
N THR A 281 36.15 -17.58 -2.89
CA THR A 281 37.54 -17.80 -3.36
C THR A 281 38.61 -17.52 -2.31
N ARG A 282 38.26 -17.01 -1.12
CA ARG A 282 39.21 -16.91 0.00
C ARG A 282 39.34 -18.30 0.66
N PRO A 283 40.53 -18.92 0.67
CA PRO A 283 40.76 -20.14 1.42
C PRO A 283 40.47 -19.87 2.90
N LEU A 284 39.88 -20.87 3.59
CA LEU A 284 39.78 -20.93 5.05
C LEU A 284 41.17 -20.89 5.68
N THR A 285 41.70 -19.69 5.89
CA THR A 285 42.82 -19.44 6.79
C THR A 285 42.36 -18.43 7.82
N HIS A 286 41.44 -18.83 8.71
CA HIS A 286 41.26 -18.22 10.05
C HIS A 286 40.22 -18.92 10.95
N THR A 287 39.87 -20.19 10.75
CA THR A 287 38.86 -20.85 11.60
C THR A 287 39.37 -21.28 12.98
N HIS A 288 40.67 -21.21 13.27
CA HIS A 288 41.18 -21.66 14.57
C HIS A 288 41.22 -20.58 15.67
N ASN A 289 41.12 -19.29 15.33
CA ASN A 289 41.26 -18.21 16.32
C ASN A 289 39.92 -17.62 16.80
N GLN A 290 38.78 -17.91 16.15
CA GLN A 290 37.48 -17.38 16.58
C GLN A 290 36.79 -18.28 17.62
N GLU A 291 36.88 -19.61 17.49
CA GLU A 291 36.31 -20.53 18.49
C GLU A 291 36.98 -20.37 19.87
N GLN A 292 38.31 -20.16 19.91
CA GLN A 292 39.00 -19.89 21.18
C GLN A 292 38.65 -18.54 21.80
N GLN A 293 38.27 -17.53 21.02
CA GLN A 293 37.87 -16.22 21.55
C GLN A 293 36.41 -16.18 22.03
N GLU A 294 35.54 -17.02 21.48
CA GLU A 294 34.15 -17.18 21.97
C GLU A 294 34.11 -18.04 23.23
N GLU A 295 34.81 -19.18 23.28
CA GLU A 295 34.89 -20.00 24.51
C GLU A 295 35.47 -19.22 25.70
N THR A 296 36.50 -18.39 25.48
CA THR A 296 37.09 -17.61 26.58
C THR A 296 36.17 -16.47 27.05
N LYS A 297 35.25 -16.00 26.20
CA LYS A 297 34.27 -14.96 26.58
C LYS A 297 33.08 -15.56 27.32
N ASP A 298 32.60 -16.73 26.89
CA ASP A 298 31.47 -17.39 27.55
C ASP A 298 31.85 -17.88 28.96
N VAL A 299 33.05 -18.47 29.13
CA VAL A 299 33.55 -18.85 30.47
C VAL A 299 33.71 -17.65 31.40
N LYS A 300 34.09 -16.49 30.86
CA LYS A 300 34.27 -15.28 31.67
C LYS A 300 32.94 -14.64 32.06
N LYS A 301 31.91 -14.80 31.22
CA LYS A 301 30.55 -14.32 31.49
C LYS A 301 29.83 -15.22 32.49
N GLU A 302 29.99 -16.54 32.40
CA GLU A 302 29.49 -17.48 33.41
C GLU A 302 30.12 -17.25 34.78
N GLN A 303 31.42 -16.90 34.85
CA GLN A 303 32.08 -16.58 36.12
C GLN A 303 31.70 -15.21 36.73
N GLU A 304 31.21 -14.27 35.92
CA GLU A 304 30.67 -13.00 36.41
C GLU A 304 29.22 -13.17 36.88
N GLU A 305 28.38 -13.91 36.15
CA GLU A 305 27.01 -14.23 36.56
C GLU A 305 26.98 -15.10 37.84
N GLU A 306 27.88 -16.08 37.99
CA GLU A 306 27.96 -16.91 39.23
C GLU A 306 28.54 -16.14 40.44
N LYS A 307 29.12 -14.96 40.22
CA LYS A 307 29.56 -14.04 41.28
C LYS A 307 28.45 -13.09 41.70
N GLU A 308 27.70 -12.55 40.75
CA GLU A 308 26.52 -11.73 41.03
C GLU A 308 25.46 -12.55 41.79
N ASP A 309 25.18 -13.78 41.35
CA ASP A 309 24.23 -14.67 42.05
C ASP A 309 24.67 -15.00 43.50
N LYS A 310 25.99 -15.04 43.76
CA LYS A 310 26.51 -15.27 45.12
C LYS A 310 26.47 -14.02 45.99
N GLU A 311 26.62 -12.83 45.42
CA GLU A 311 26.46 -11.57 46.14
C GLU A 311 24.98 -11.32 46.49
N GLU A 312 24.06 -11.58 45.55
CA GLU A 312 22.61 -11.40 45.72
C GLU A 312 22.05 -12.35 46.80
N VAL A 313 22.51 -13.60 46.85
CA VAL A 313 22.13 -14.55 47.93
C VAL A 313 22.69 -14.16 49.30
N THR A 314 23.85 -13.49 49.38
CA THR A 314 24.36 -12.97 50.66
C THR A 314 23.64 -11.70 51.12
N GLU A 315 23.10 -10.88 50.21
CA GLU A 315 22.27 -9.74 50.57
C GLU A 315 20.89 -10.20 51.06
N GLU A 316 20.24 -11.15 50.38
CA GLU A 316 18.93 -11.68 50.83
C GLU A 316 19.00 -12.37 52.21
N VAL A 317 20.10 -13.07 52.53
CA VAL A 317 20.26 -13.70 53.86
C VAL A 317 20.51 -12.67 54.97
N ASN A 318 21.20 -11.55 54.67
CA ASN A 318 21.37 -10.48 55.66
C ASN A 318 20.08 -9.70 55.89
N ASP A 319 19.27 -9.49 54.85
CA ASP A 319 17.98 -8.80 54.97
C ASP A 319 16.95 -9.64 55.76
N GLU A 320 16.95 -10.98 55.60
CA GLU A 320 16.13 -11.88 56.43
C GLU A 320 16.58 -11.92 57.90
N GLU A 321 17.90 -11.82 58.19
CA GLU A 321 18.41 -11.73 59.58
C GLU A 321 18.11 -10.37 60.24
N GLU A 322 18.03 -9.27 59.47
CA GLU A 322 17.61 -7.95 59.98
C GLU A 322 16.09 -7.87 60.26
N GLU A 323 15.23 -8.49 59.43
CA GLU A 323 13.79 -8.57 59.69
C GLU A 323 13.45 -9.43 60.94
N GLU A 324 14.15 -10.54 61.20
CA GLU A 324 13.94 -11.32 62.43
C GLU A 324 14.37 -10.57 63.71
N CYS A 325 15.35 -9.66 63.62
CA CYS A 325 15.76 -8.82 64.75
C CYS A 325 14.74 -7.70 65.07
N GLU A 326 14.10 -7.11 64.05
CA GLU A 326 13.08 -6.07 64.24
C GLU A 326 11.74 -6.64 64.77
N GLU A 327 11.36 -7.87 64.40
CA GLU A 327 10.17 -8.52 64.96
C GLU A 327 10.32 -8.92 66.45
N GLU A 328 11.53 -9.28 66.91
CA GLU A 328 11.79 -9.53 68.35
C GLU A 328 11.76 -8.27 69.21
N GLU A 329 12.12 -7.08 68.68
CA GLU A 329 12.01 -5.81 69.44
C GLU A 329 10.56 -5.29 69.54
N VAL A 330 9.72 -5.54 68.53
CA VAL A 330 8.31 -5.10 68.51
C VAL A 330 7.42 -5.99 69.39
N MET A 331 7.72 -7.29 69.52
CA MET A 331 6.98 -8.16 70.45
C MET A 331 7.29 -7.84 71.92
N LYS A 332 8.44 -7.20 72.21
CA LYS A 332 8.86 -6.82 73.58
C LYS A 332 8.32 -5.47 74.04
N THR A 333 7.89 -4.60 73.12
CA THR A 333 7.27 -3.30 73.42
C THR A 333 5.74 -3.35 73.50
N SER A 334 5.13 -4.47 73.10
CA SER A 334 3.67 -4.65 73.10
C SER A 334 3.11 -5.20 74.43
N ASP A 335 3.95 -5.75 75.30
CA ASP A 335 3.58 -6.33 76.61
C ASP A 335 3.67 -5.33 77.79
N GLU A 336 4.06 -4.07 77.56
CA GLU A 336 4.18 -3.02 78.59
C GLU A 336 3.13 -1.90 78.48
N SER A 337 2.02 -2.10 77.76
CA SER A 337 0.94 -1.08 77.64
C SER A 337 -0.50 -1.57 77.92
N GLU A 338 -0.67 -2.76 78.51
CA GLU A 338 -1.94 -3.22 79.10
C GLU A 338 -1.84 -3.35 80.64
N GLU A 339 -1.47 -2.27 81.31
CA GLU A 339 -1.81 -2.02 82.73
C GLU A 339 -2.27 -0.55 82.86
N GLU A 340 -3.45 -0.23 82.33
CA GLU A 340 -4.30 0.88 82.79
C GLU A 340 -5.74 0.66 82.29
N ASP A 341 -6.66 0.52 83.26
CA ASP A 341 -8.13 0.34 83.23
C ASP A 341 -8.77 -1.07 83.09
#